data_AF-A0A3B8V1C2-F1
#
_entry.id   AF-A0A3B8V1C2-F1
#
_cell.length_a   1.000
_cell.length_b   1.000
_cell.length_c   1.000
_cell.angle_alpha   90.00
_cell.angle_beta   90.00
_cell.angle_gamma   90.00
#
_symmetry.space_group_name_H-M   'P 1'
#
loop_
_entity.id
_entity.type
_entity.pdbx_description
1 polymer ?
#
loop_
_entity_poly.entity_id
_entity_poly.type
_entity_poly.pdbx_seq_one_letter_code
_entity_poly.pdbx_strand_id
1 'polypeptide(L)'
;MLSPRRRILGAAILIGGVGLLLFLRLFVGRTITPDGAVEIAFGLPDASVLAIRIGSSIAAIAAGSALALSGLAFQVLLRNPLASPWVLGVSSGA
;
A
#
# COMPACT_ATOMS: atom_id res chain seq x y z
N MET A 1 -10.90 17.46 -19.32
CA MET A 1 -9.49 17.57 -18.86
C MET A 1 -9.48 18.23 -17.50
N LEU A 2 -9.11 17.51 -16.43
CA LEU A 2 -9.05 18.07 -15.06
C LEU A 2 -8.07 19.27 -15.04
N SER A 3 -8.44 20.36 -14.35
CA SER A 3 -7.56 21.52 -14.23
C SER A 3 -6.24 21.13 -13.54
N PRO A 4 -5.10 21.76 -13.89
CA PRO A 4 -3.79 21.44 -13.31
C PRO A 4 -3.80 21.42 -11.77
N ARG A 5 -4.58 22.32 -11.16
CA ARG A 5 -4.78 22.40 -9.71
C ARG A 5 -5.41 21.14 -9.11
N ARG A 6 -6.40 20.52 -9.79
CA ARG A 6 -7.05 19.29 -9.31
C ARG A 6 -6.13 18.07 -9.37
N ARG A 7 -5.22 18.02 -10.35
CA ARG A 7 -4.21 16.96 -10.44
C ARG A 7 -3.19 17.04 -9.31
N ILE A 8 -2.69 18.24 -9.03
CA ILE A 8 -1.72 18.47 -7.94
C ILE A 8 -2.36 18.15 -6.59
N LEU A 9 -3.60 18.60 -6.36
CA LEU A 9 -4.34 18.28 -5.13
C LEU A 9 -4.52 16.77 -4.96
N GLY A 10 -4.92 16.07 -6.02
CA GLY A 10 -5.08 14.61 -6.00
C GLY A 10 -3.79 13.89 -5.65
N ALA A 11 -2.68 14.26 -6.28
CA ALA A 11 -1.36 13.69 -5.98
C ALA A 11 -0.92 13.98 -4.52
N ALA A 12 -1.13 15.20 -4.03
CA ALA A 12 -0.80 15.58 -2.66
C ALA A 12 -1.59 14.78 -1.63
N ILE A 13 -2.90 14.58 -1.85
CA ILE A 13 -3.76 13.74 -0.99
C ILE A 13 -3.26 12.29 -0.98
N LEU A 14 -2.90 11.76 -2.14
CA LEU A 14 -2.45 10.38 -2.27
C LEU A 14 -1.11 10.15 -1.56
N ILE A 15 -0.15 11.06 -1.76
CA ILE A 15 1.16 11.02 -1.07
C ILE A 15 0.97 11.19 0.44
N GLY A 16 0.16 12.15 0.87
CA GLY A 16 -0.14 12.38 2.28
C GLY A 16 -0.83 11.17 2.93
N GLY A 17 -1.78 10.55 2.24
CA GLY A 17 -2.47 9.34 2.68
C GLY A 17 -1.54 8.14 2.82
N VAL A 18 -0.66 7.91 1.83
CA VAL A 18 0.37 6.85 1.91
C VAL A 18 1.32 7.12 3.08
N GLY A 19 1.78 8.36 3.25
CA GLY A 19 2.63 8.76 4.37
C GLY A 19 1.98 8.49 5.74
N LEU A 20 0.70 8.85 5.88
CA LEU A 20 -0.08 8.56 7.09
C LEU A 20 -0.20 7.06 7.35
N LEU A 21 -0.49 6.25 6.33
CA LEU A 21 -0.60 4.80 6.46
C LEU A 21 0.74 4.15 6.85
N LEU A 22 1.85 4.63 6.29
CA LEU A 22 3.19 4.17 6.67
C LEU A 22 3.54 4.56 8.10
N PHE A 23 3.20 5.78 8.51
CA PHE A 23 3.36 6.22 9.89
C PHE A 23 2.59 5.30 10.83
N LEU A 24 1.30 5.08 10.58
CA LEU A 24 0.50 4.16 11.38
C LEU A 24 1.07 2.74 11.38
N ARG A 25 1.56 2.23 10.24
CA ARG A 25 2.16 0.89 10.14
C ARG A 25 3.41 0.74 11.01
N LEU A 26 4.20 1.79 11.17
CA LEU A 26 5.42 1.79 11.98
C LEU A 26 5.13 1.89 13.48
N PHE A 27 4.14 2.71 13.87
CA PHE A 27 3.86 3.04 15.27
C PHE A 27 2.72 2.23 15.89
N VAL A 28 1.85 1.61 15.09
CA VAL A 28 0.74 0.78 15.57
C VAL A 28 1.16 -0.68 15.58
N GLY A 29 1.19 -1.28 16.76
CA GLY A 29 1.54 -2.68 17.00
C GLY A 29 0.48 -3.43 17.78
N ARG A 30 0.71 -4.73 17.93
CA ARG A 30 -0.07 -5.58 18.82
C ARG A 30 0.87 -6.12 19.88
N THR A 31 0.49 -6.01 21.13
CA THR A 31 1.14 -6.68 22.26
C THR A 31 0.21 -7.76 22.75
N ILE A 32 0.77 -8.94 23.03
CA ILE A 32 0.02 -10.04 23.63
C ILE A 32 0.30 -9.95 25.12
N THR A 33 -0.71 -9.60 25.91
CA THR A 33 -0.59 -9.61 27.37
C THR A 33 -0.55 -11.05 27.89
N PRO A 34 0.00 -11.29 29.10
CA PRO A 34 0.18 -12.64 29.65
C PRO A 34 -1.12 -13.44 29.85
N ASP A 35 -2.27 -12.76 29.89
CA ASP A 35 -3.62 -13.31 29.91
C ASP A 35 -4.16 -13.73 28.53
N GLY A 36 -3.36 -13.54 27.48
CA GLY A 36 -3.71 -13.87 26.09
C GLY A 36 -4.54 -12.80 25.39
N ALA A 37 -4.80 -11.65 26.04
CA ALA A 37 -5.48 -10.55 25.37
C ALA A 37 -4.56 -9.89 24.33
N VAL A 38 -5.13 -9.50 23.20
CA VAL A 38 -4.42 -8.78 22.14
C VAL A 38 -4.75 -7.30 22.28
N GLU A 39 -3.80 -6.54 22.78
CA GLU A 39 -3.95 -5.10 22.93
C GLU A 39 -3.27 -4.37 21.77
N ILE A 40 -3.90 -3.29 21.32
CA ILE A 40 -3.30 -2.38 20.34
C ILE A 40 -2.34 -1.48 21.10
N ALA A 41 -1.04 -1.70 20.89
CA ALA A 41 0.01 -0.88 21.47
C ALA A 41 0.43 0.22 20.51
N PHE A 42 0.53 1.44 21.03
CA PHE A 42 1.15 2.57 20.36
C PHE A 42 2.52 2.80 21.01
N GLY A 43 3.59 2.69 20.23
CA GLY A 43 4.93 2.84 20.79
C GLY A 43 6.03 2.68 19.77
N LEU A 44 7.24 3.07 20.15
CA LEU A 44 8.44 2.81 19.37
C LEU A 44 8.79 1.32 19.52
N PRO A 45 8.75 0.53 18.44
CA PRO A 45 9.10 -0.88 18.51
C PRO A 45 10.61 -1.06 18.67
N ASP A 46 11.03 -2.22 19.18
CA ASP A 46 12.43 -2.62 19.21
C ASP A 46 13.05 -2.59 17.80
N ALA A 47 14.36 -2.39 17.72
CA ALA A 47 15.08 -2.25 16.46
C ALA A 47 14.86 -3.44 15.49
N SER A 48 14.75 -4.67 16.02
CA SER A 48 14.47 -5.87 15.24
C SER A 48 13.07 -5.85 14.61
N VAL A 49 12.05 -5.47 15.40
CA VAL A 49 10.67 -5.33 14.94
C VAL A 49 10.54 -4.17 13.95
N LEU A 50 11.24 -3.06 14.20
CA LEU A 50 11.27 -1.91 13.30
C LEU A 50 11.84 -2.29 11.93
N ALA A 51 12.94 -3.05 11.88
CA ALA A 51 13.54 -3.53 10.63
C ALA A 51 12.55 -4.38 9.79
N ILE A 52 11.80 -5.28 10.43
CA ILE A 52 10.76 -6.09 9.77
C ILE A 52 9.61 -5.21 9.25
N ARG A 53 9.18 -4.22 10.05
CA ARG A 53 8.12 -3.28 9.65
C ARG A 53 8.54 -2.42 8.47
N ILE A 54 9.77 -1.92 8.46
CA ILE A 54 10.32 -1.16 7.34
C ILE A 54 10.41 -2.04 6.10
N GLY A 55 10.99 -3.24 6.21
CA GLY A 55 11.12 -4.17 5.09
C GLY A 55 9.77 -4.55 4.47
N SER A 56 8.79 -4.91 5.29
CA SER A 56 7.42 -5.21 4.81
C SER A 56 6.73 -3.99 4.20
N SER A 57 6.98 -2.78 4.70
CA SER A 57 6.43 -1.55 4.12
C SER A 57 7.00 -1.27 2.73
N ILE A 58 8.31 -1.43 2.55
CA ILE A 58 8.97 -1.29 1.24
C ILE A 58 8.39 -2.31 0.25
N ALA A 59 8.27 -3.58 0.67
CA ALA A 59 7.69 -4.63 -0.16
C ALA A 59 6.24 -4.30 -0.57
N ALA A 60 5.42 -3.79 0.35
CA ALA A 60 4.04 -3.39 0.06
C ALA A 60 3.96 -2.24 -0.96
N ILE A 61 4.82 -1.22 -0.84
CA ILE A 61 4.89 -0.11 -1.81
C ILE A 61 5.30 -0.63 -3.18
N ALA A 62 6.32 -1.49 -3.24
CA ALA A 62 6.83 -2.05 -4.49
C ALA A 62 5.77 -2.91 -5.19
N ALA A 63 5.15 -3.83 -4.46
CA ALA A 63 4.08 -4.69 -4.97
C ALA A 63 2.86 -3.87 -5.43
N GLY A 64 2.40 -2.91 -4.62
CA GLY A 64 1.28 -2.04 -4.97
C GLY A 64 1.55 -1.20 -6.23
N SER A 65 2.77 -0.68 -6.37
CA SER A 65 3.19 0.08 -7.55
C SER A 65 3.24 -0.80 -8.80
N ALA A 66 3.79 -2.01 -8.69
CA ALA A 66 3.83 -2.97 -9.79
C ALA A 66 2.41 -3.37 -10.27
N LEU A 67 1.49 -3.61 -9.32
CA LEU A 67 0.09 -3.91 -9.64
C LEU A 67 -0.62 -2.72 -10.32
N ALA A 68 -0.41 -1.50 -9.84
CA ALA A 68 -0.97 -0.30 -10.45
C ALA A 68 -0.46 -0.09 -11.88
N LEU A 69 0.85 -0.28 -12.12
CA LEU A 69 1.46 -0.18 -13.45
C LEU A 69 0.97 -1.30 -14.38
N SER A 70 0.84 -2.52 -13.88
CA SER A 70 0.29 -3.64 -14.65
C SER A 70 -1.15 -3.36 -15.09
N GLY A 71 -2.00 -2.86 -14.18
CA GLY A 71 -3.36 -2.44 -14.52
C GLY A 71 -3.40 -1.34 -15.59
N LEU A 72 -2.55 -0.32 -15.46
CA LEU A 72 -2.42 0.72 -16.48
C LEU A 72 -1.97 0.15 -17.84
N ALA A 73 -0.99 -0.76 -17.85
CA ALA A 73 -0.50 -1.38 -19.06
C ALA A 73 -1.60 -2.18 -19.78
N PHE A 74 -2.43 -2.93 -19.06
CA PHE A 74 -3.56 -3.64 -19.65
C PHE A 74 -4.63 -2.69 -20.19
N GLN A 75 -4.95 -1.63 -19.46
CA GLN A 75 -5.92 -0.61 -19.93
C GLN A 75 -5.46 0.04 -21.23
N VAL A 76 -4.16 0.32 -21.37
CA VAL A 76 -3.56 0.89 -22.58
C VAL A 76 -3.53 -0.13 -23.72
N LEU A 77 -3.06 -1.36 -23.46
CA LEU A 77 -2.92 -2.40 -24.47
C LEU A 77 -4.27 -2.80 -25.08
N LEU A 78 -5.28 -2.98 -24.24
CA LEU A 78 -6.63 -3.37 -24.65
C LEU A 78 -7.50 -2.19 -25.05
N ARG A 79 -7.01 -0.95 -24.84
CA ARG A 79 -7.77 0.29 -25.05
C ARG A 79 -9.14 0.26 -24.35
N ASN A 80 -9.20 -0.44 -23.22
CA ASN A 80 -10.41 -0.65 -22.45
C ASN A 80 -10.16 -0.20 -21.01
N PRO A 81 -10.78 0.91 -20.56
CA PRO A 81 -10.57 1.45 -19.22
C PRO A 81 -11.06 0.51 -18.10
N LEU A 82 -11.83 -0.53 -18.42
CA LEU A 82 -12.32 -1.55 -17.48
C LEU A 82 -11.42 -2.80 -17.43
N ALA A 83 -10.39 -2.89 -18.27
CA ALA A 83 -9.47 -4.03 -18.26
C ALA A 83 -8.62 -4.03 -16.98
N SER A 84 -8.51 -5.21 -16.35
CA SER A 84 -7.63 -5.42 -15.20
C SER A 84 -6.93 -6.79 -15.30
N PRO A 85 -5.75 -6.97 -14.67
CA PRO A 85 -4.99 -8.22 -14.72
C PRO A 85 -5.80 -9.44 -14.26
N TRP A 86 -6.71 -9.22 -13.31
CA TRP A 86 -7.52 -10.27 -12.69
C TRP A 86 -8.55 -10.85 -13.67
N VAL A 87 -9.09 -10.03 -14.57
CA VAL A 87 -10.07 -10.46 -15.60
C VAL A 87 -9.41 -11.30 -16.69
N LEU A 88 -8.10 -11.16 -16.90
CA LEU A 88 -7.35 -11.84 -17.96
C LEU A 88 -6.68 -13.14 -17.50
N GLY A 89 -6.89 -13.56 -16.25
CA GLY A 89 -6.37 -14.83 -15.71
C GLY A 89 -4.88 -14.86 -15.40
N VAL A 90 -4.16 -13.74 -15.53
CA VAL A 90 -2.72 -13.65 -15.28
C VAL A 90 -2.38 -13.91 -13.80
N SER A 91 -3.24 -13.48 -12.88
CA SER A 91 -3.09 -13.78 -11.45
C SER A 91 -3.41 -15.24 -11.08
N SER A 92 -4.09 -16.01 -11.93
CA SER A 92 -4.36 -17.43 -11.68
C SER A 92 -3.22 -18.34 -12.15
N GLY A 93 -2.31 -17.82 -12.98
CA GLY A 93 -1.12 -18.52 -13.48
C GLY A 93 0.19 -18.15 -12.78
N ALA A 94 0.19 -17.14 -11.91
CA ALA A 94 1.33 -16.71 -11.08
C ALA A 94 1.22 -17.30 -9.66
#